data_AF-A0A536YPK1-F1
#
_entry.id   AF-A0A536YPK1-F1
#
_cell.length_a   1.000
_cell.length_b   1.000
_cell.length_c   1.000
_cell.angle_alpha   90.00
_cell.angle_beta   90.00
_cell.angle_gamma   90.00
#
_symmetry.space_group_name_H-M   'P 1'
#
loop_
_entity.id
_entity.type
_entity.pdbx_description
1 polymer ?
#
loop_
_entity_poly.entity_id
_entity_poly.type
_entity_poly.pdbx_seq_one_letter_code
_entity_poly.pdbx_strand_id
1 'polypeptide(L)'
;YRSRWLMHLALWSIPLPWIAAELGWIVAEYGRQPWAISEVLPTHLAVSSVSTGQLCFSLAGFVLFYTALLIVELYLIFKYARAGPSSLGTGRYQDETAAGTPYKDGGAAP
;
A
#
# COMPACT_ATOMS: atom_id res chain seq x y z
N TYR A 1 -19.31 -4.21 27.56
CA TYR A 1 -17.84 -4.35 27.63
C TYR A 1 -17.20 -3.88 26.33
N ARG A 2 -16.80 -2.61 26.25
CA ARG A 2 -16.06 -2.08 25.10
C ARG A 2 -14.57 -2.32 25.35
N SER A 3 -14.07 -3.47 24.93
CA SER A 3 -12.68 -3.87 25.19
C SER A 3 -11.75 -3.00 24.35
N ARG A 4 -11.21 -1.93 24.95
CA ARG A 4 -10.27 -1.03 24.29
C ARG A 4 -9.03 -1.77 23.79
N TRP A 5 -8.65 -2.86 24.44
CA TRP A 5 -7.51 -3.69 24.07
C TRP A 5 -7.66 -4.32 22.68
N LEU A 6 -8.84 -4.89 22.37
CA LEU A 6 -9.13 -5.45 21.05
C LEU A 6 -9.06 -4.39 19.93
N MET A 7 -9.50 -3.15 20.21
CA MET A 7 -9.42 -2.05 19.26
C MET A 7 -7.98 -1.61 18.98
N HIS A 8 -7.12 -1.61 20.00
CA HIS A 8 -5.70 -1.32 19.80
C HIS A 8 -5.03 -2.44 18.99
N LEU A 9 -5.31 -3.71 19.30
CA LEU A 9 -4.77 -4.83 18.51
C LEU A 9 -5.21 -4.77 17.04
N ALA A 10 -6.47 -4.45 16.78
CA ALA A 10 -6.94 -4.30 15.41
C ALA A 10 -6.17 -3.19 14.67
N LEU A 11 -5.90 -2.05 15.32
CA LEU A 11 -5.11 -0.96 14.74
C LEU A 11 -3.64 -1.38 14.47
N TRP A 12 -3.00 -2.06 15.42
CA TRP A 12 -1.62 -2.54 15.28
C TRP A 12 -1.48 -3.72 14.30
N SER A 13 -2.58 -4.40 13.97
CA SER A 13 -2.59 -5.49 12.99
C SER A 13 -2.59 -5.03 11.52
N ILE A 14 -2.81 -3.75 11.23
CA ILE A 14 -2.83 -3.22 9.86
C ILE A 14 -1.57 -3.54 9.04
N PRO A 15 -0.33 -3.38 9.56
CA PRO A 15 0.88 -3.74 8.82
C PRO A 15 1.18 -5.26 8.79
N LEU A 16 0.50 -6.06 9.61
CA LEU A 16 0.85 -7.47 9.81
C LEU A 16 0.63 -8.34 8.55
N PRO A 17 -0.47 -8.21 7.80
CA PRO A 17 -0.67 -8.94 6.55
C PRO A 17 0.41 -8.64 5.50
N TRP A 18 0.86 -7.37 5.42
CA TRP A 18 1.91 -6.97 4.48
C TRP A 18 3.23 -7.68 4.79
N ILE A 19 3.67 -7.64 6.06
CA ILE A 19 4.91 -8.32 6.48
C ILE A 19 4.80 -9.83 6.26
N ALA A 20 3.65 -10.43 6.57
CA ALA A 20 3.43 -11.86 6.36
C ALA A 20 3.50 -12.26 4.87
N ALA A 21 2.93 -11.45 3.98
CA ALA A 21 2.98 -11.68 2.54
C ALA A 21 4.41 -11.58 2.00
N GLU A 22 5.16 -10.53 2.37
CA GLU A 22 6.55 -10.34 1.95
C GLU A 22 7.44 -11.48 2.43
N LEU A 23 7.33 -11.87 3.70
CA LEU A 23 8.09 -12.99 4.26
C LEU A 23 7.71 -14.33 3.61
N GLY A 24 6.42 -14.55 3.31
CA GLY A 24 5.96 -15.74 2.60
C GLY A 24 6.58 -15.85 1.21
N TRP A 25 6.63 -14.74 0.47
CA TRP A 25 7.30 -14.66 -0.83
C TRP A 25 8.80 -14.87 -0.73
N ILE A 26 9.47 -14.26 0.25
CA ILE A 26 10.91 -14.45 0.49
C ILE A 26 11.20 -15.94 0.73
N VAL A 27 10.44 -16.61 1.60
CA VAL A 27 10.62 -18.05 1.87
C VAL A 27 10.41 -18.89 0.61
N ALA A 28 9.39 -18.58 -0.18
CA ALA A 28 9.11 -19.31 -1.42
C ALA A 28 10.20 -19.09 -2.50
N GLU A 29 10.72 -17.87 -2.62
CA GLU A 29 11.68 -17.51 -3.67
C GLU A 29 13.11 -17.93 -3.32
N TYR A 30 13.55 -17.67 -2.08
CA TYR A 30 14.85 -18.13 -1.59
C TYR A 30 14.90 -19.66 -1.45
N GLY A 31 13.78 -20.31 -1.14
CA GLY A 31 13.70 -21.77 -1.07
C GLY A 31 13.95 -22.47 -2.41
N ARG A 32 13.81 -21.77 -3.55
CA ARG A 32 14.13 -22.32 -4.88
C ARG A 32 15.57 -22.06 -5.34
N GLN A 33 16.34 -21.21 -4.66
CA GLN A 33 17.76 -21.05 -4.95
C GLN A 33 18.50 -22.37 -4.67
N PRO A 34 19.40 -22.87 -5.55
CA PRO A 34 20.13 -22.18 -6.63
C PRO A 34 19.49 -22.29 -8.04
N TRP A 35 18.23 -22.70 -8.15
CA TRP A 35 17.57 -22.98 -9.42
C TRP A 35 16.58 -21.89 -9.81
N ALA A 36 16.71 -21.36 -11.02
CA ALA A 36 15.69 -20.47 -11.61
C ALA A 36 14.49 -21.29 -12.09
N ILE A 37 14.77 -22.43 -12.73
CA ILE A 37 13.81 -23.49 -13.04
C ILE A 37 14.39 -24.76 -12.44
N SER A 38 13.65 -25.40 -11.52
CA SER A 38 14.09 -26.61 -10.82
C SER A 38 14.66 -27.64 -11.80
N GLU A 39 15.91 -28.06 -11.55
CA GLU A 39 16.63 -29.09 -12.31
C GLU A 39 16.91 -28.78 -13.80
N VAL A 40 16.55 -27.59 -14.31
CA VAL A 40 16.73 -27.23 -15.73
C VAL A 40 17.69 -26.06 -15.92
N LEU A 41 17.52 -24.98 -15.15
CA LEU A 41 18.33 -23.77 -15.33
C LEU A 41 18.82 -23.22 -13.98
N PRO A 42 20.12 -23.27 -13.71
CA PRO A 42 20.73 -22.60 -12.57
C PRO A 42 20.62 -21.07 -12.69
N THR A 43 20.37 -20.39 -11.55
CA THR A 43 20.21 -18.91 -11.54
C THR A 43 21.43 -18.16 -12.07
N HIS A 44 22.64 -18.69 -11.88
CA HIS A 44 23.88 -18.06 -12.35
C HIS A 44 24.06 -18.06 -13.87
N LEU A 45 23.43 -19.00 -14.59
CA LEU A 45 23.46 -19.04 -16.06
C LEU A 45 22.35 -18.19 -16.70
N ALA A 46 21.35 -17.76 -15.91
CA ALA A 46 20.21 -16.98 -16.37
C ALA A 46 20.48 -15.44 -16.36
N VAL A 47 21.64 -15.00 -15.89
CA VAL A 47 21.98 -13.57 -15.77
C VAL A 47 22.51 -13.02 -17.11
N SER A 48 21.95 -11.89 -17.57
CA SER A 48 22.43 -11.20 -18.78
C SER A 48 23.75 -10.46 -18.54
N SER A 49 24.61 -10.41 -19.57
CA SER A 49 25.93 -9.76 -19.53
C SER A 49 25.86 -8.23 -19.66
N VAL A 50 25.18 -7.56 -18.73
CA VAL A 50 25.06 -6.10 -18.70
C VAL A 50 26.17 -5.51 -17.80
N SER A 51 26.73 -4.37 -18.20
CA SER A 51 27.72 -3.65 -17.38
C SER A 51 27.14 -3.30 -16.01
N THR A 52 27.89 -3.57 -14.95
CA THR A 52 27.53 -3.28 -13.55
C THR A 52 27.07 -1.83 -13.36
N GLY A 53 27.65 -0.88 -14.10
CA GLY A 53 27.26 0.53 -14.03
C GLY A 53 25.83 0.80 -14.53
N GLN A 54 25.40 0.13 -15.61
CA GLN A 54 24.04 0.26 -16.15
C GLN A 54 23.00 -0.41 -15.25
N LEU A 55 23.35 -1.55 -14.66
CA LEU A 55 22.51 -2.24 -13.68
C LEU A 55 22.29 -1.36 -12.43
N CYS A 56 23.35 -0.81 -11.85
CA CYS A 56 23.23 0.06 -10.67
C CYS A 56 22.45 1.34 -10.98
N PHE A 57 22.65 1.94 -12.15
CA PHE A 57 21.92 3.16 -12.54
C PHE A 57 20.41 2.90 -12.69
N SER A 58 20.03 1.85 -13.42
CA SER A 58 18.62 1.48 -13.60
C SER A 58 17.96 1.08 -12.28
N LEU A 59 18.63 0.25 -11.46
CA LEU A 59 18.14 -0.14 -10.13
C LEU A 59 17.94 1.07 -9.22
N ALA A 60 18.91 1.98 -9.16
CA ALA A 60 18.79 3.21 -8.38
C ALA A 60 17.63 4.08 -8.87
N GLY A 61 17.44 4.18 -10.18
CA GLY A 61 16.30 4.89 -10.78
C GLY A 61 14.96 4.29 -10.34
N PHE A 62 14.80 2.96 -10.43
CA PHE A 62 13.59 2.28 -9.99
C PHE A 62 13.35 2.43 -8.49
N VAL A 63 14.38 2.26 -7.66
CA VAL A 63 14.29 2.42 -6.20
C VAL A 63 13.83 3.84 -5.85
N LEU A 64 14.46 4.86 -6.43
CA LEU A 64 14.09 6.26 -6.17
C LEU A 64 12.65 6.54 -6.61
N PHE A 65 12.28 6.09 -7.81
CA PHE A 65 10.93 6.29 -8.35
C PHE A 65 9.85 5.63 -7.48
N TYR A 66 10.01 4.36 -7.13
CA TYR A 66 9.05 3.66 -6.26
C TYR A 66 9.02 4.24 -4.84
N THR A 67 10.16 4.71 -4.32
CA THR A 67 10.21 5.37 -3.01
C THR A 67 9.42 6.69 -3.04
N ALA A 68 9.55 7.48 -4.11
CA ALA A 68 8.78 8.71 -4.26
C ALA A 68 7.27 8.44 -4.32
N LEU A 69 6.85 7.40 -5.07
CA LEU A 69 5.45 6.98 -5.11
C LEU A 69 4.95 6.53 -3.73
N LEU A 70 5.72 5.74 -3.01
CA LEU A 70 5.39 5.31 -1.65
C LEU A 70 5.18 6.49 -0.70
N ILE A 71 6.04 7.51 -0.75
CA ILE A 71 5.91 8.71 0.08
C ILE A 71 4.60 9.45 -0.23
N VAL A 72 4.29 9.62 -1.51
CA VAL A 72 3.04 10.28 -1.95
C VAL A 72 1.82 9.48 -1.50
N GLU A 73 1.84 8.17 -1.70
CA GLU A 73 0.76 7.27 -1.31
C GLU A 73 0.51 7.31 0.20
N LEU A 74 1.57 7.16 1.01
CA LEU A 74 1.45 7.25 2.47
C LEU A 74 0.94 8.63 2.91
N TYR A 75 1.42 9.70 2.30
CA TYR A 75 0.93 11.05 2.59
C TYR A 75 -0.58 11.19 2.30
N LEU A 76 -1.05 10.66 1.16
CA LEU A 76 -2.46 10.64 0.81
C LEU A 76 -3.27 9.81 1.81
N ILE A 77 -2.83 8.59 2.11
CA ILE A 77 -3.52 7.70 3.06
C ILE A 77 -3.66 8.39 4.42
N PHE A 78 -2.59 8.96 4.97
CA PHE A 78 -2.67 9.66 6.26
C PHE A 78 -3.54 10.92 6.21
N LYS A 79 -3.49 11.68 5.11
CA LYS A 79 -4.31 12.88 4.92
C LYS A 79 -5.79 12.55 4.90
N TYR A 80 -6.19 11.58 4.08
CA TYR A 80 -7.60 11.20 3.93
C TYR A 80 -8.11 10.35 5.11
N ALA A 81 -7.28 9.48 5.68
CA ALA A 81 -7.65 8.73 6.88
C ALA A 81 -7.92 9.65 8.08
N ARG A 82 -7.19 10.77 8.21
CA ARG A 82 -7.44 11.78 9.26
C ARG A 82 -8.60 12.71 8.95
N ALA A 83 -8.84 13.04 7.68
CA ALA A 83 -9.98 13.85 7.26
C ALA A 83 -11.32 13.13 7.48
N GLY A 84 -11.33 11.80 7.53
CA GLY A 84 -12.52 11.01 7.81
C GLY A 84 -13.64 11.24 6.76
N PRO A 85 -14.90 10.95 7.11
CA PRO A 85 -16.02 11.05 6.17
C PRO A 85 -16.35 12.50 5.74
N SER A 86 -15.80 13.50 6.43
CA SER A 86 -15.92 14.93 6.08
C SER A 86 -15.23 15.31 4.76
N SER A 87 -14.47 14.38 4.16
CA SER A 87 -13.85 14.55 2.84
C SER A 87 -14.78 14.24 1.66
N LEU A 88 -15.99 13.70 1.91
CA LEU A 88 -16.94 13.26 0.88
C LEU A 88 -17.81 14.40 0.32
N GLY A 89 -17.90 15.56 0.99
CA GLY A 89 -18.62 16.75 0.50
C GLY A 89 -20.15 16.57 0.40
N THR A 90 -20.73 15.69 1.21
CA THR A 90 -22.15 15.28 1.13
C THR A 90 -23.12 16.15 1.95
N GLY A 91 -22.62 17.17 2.66
CA GLY A 91 -23.37 18.07 3.54
C GLY A 91 -23.93 17.41 4.81
N ARG A 92 -23.48 16.20 5.16
CA ARG A 92 -24.03 15.36 6.24
C ARG A 92 -23.08 15.19 7.43
N TYR A 93 -21.83 15.63 7.32
CA TYR A 93 -20.83 15.48 8.38
C TYR A 93 -20.50 16.84 9.02
N GLN A 94 -20.26 16.83 10.34
CA GLN A 94 -20.21 18.02 11.19
C GLN A 94 -19.09 19.02 10.81
N ASP A 95 -18.07 18.59 10.05
CA ASP A 95 -16.92 19.41 9.63
C ASP A 95 -16.90 19.74 8.12
N GLU A 96 -17.98 19.48 7.38
CA GLU A 96 -18.10 19.90 5.98
C GLU A 96 -18.43 21.41 5.94
N THR A 97 -17.41 22.26 5.79
CA THR A 97 -17.61 23.69 5.49
C THR A 97 -18.51 23.80 4.26
N ALA A 98 -19.63 24.52 4.39
CA ALA A 98 -20.73 24.67 3.45
C ALA A 98 -20.33 25.17 2.03
N ALA A 99 -19.58 24.37 1.28
CA ALA A 99 -19.14 24.65 -0.08
C ALA A 99 -19.93 23.86 -1.14
N GLY A 100 -20.83 22.97 -0.72
CA GLY A 100 -21.74 22.23 -1.58
C GLY A 100 -23.18 22.68 -1.33
N THR A 101 -23.89 23.04 -2.39
CA THR A 101 -25.33 23.32 -2.39
C THR A 101 -26.06 22.23 -1.58
N PRO A 102 -27.00 22.59 -0.68
CA PRO A 102 -27.71 21.59 0.12
C PRO A 102 -28.33 20.54 -0.79
N TYR A 103 -28.05 19.26 -0.52
CA TYR A 103 -28.73 18.15 -1.19
C TYR A 103 -30.24 18.30 -0.93
N LYS A 104 -30.99 18.66 -1.98
CA LYS A 104 -32.45 18.66 -1.92
C LYS A 104 -32.90 17.22 -1.96
N ASP A 105 -33.33 16.72 -0.82
CA ASP A 105 -33.98 15.42 -0.73
C ASP A 105 -35.28 15.49 -1.53
N GLY A 106 -35.25 14.87 -2.71
CA GLY A 106 -36.37 14.80 -3.64
C GLY A 106 -37.37 13.78 -3.15
N GLY A 107 -38.22 14.19 -2.21
CA GLY A 107 -39.53 13.57 -1.97
C GLY A 107 -39.53 12.28 -1.16
N ALA A 108 -39.94 12.39 0.10
CA ALA A 108 -40.87 11.46 0.72
C ALA A 108 -41.46 12.09 2.01
N ALA A 109 -42.48 12.92 1.83
CA ALA A 109 -43.65 12.93 2.71
C ALA A 109 -44.78 12.27 1.89
N PRO A 110 -45.73 11.54 2.46
CA PRO A 110 -46.32 11.70 3.80
C PRO A 110 -45.78 10.81 4.92
#